data_AF-A0A9P9AUD5-F1
#
_entry.id   AF-A0A9P9AUD5-F1
#
_cell.length_a   1.000
_cell.length_b   1.000
_cell.length_c   1.000
_cell.angle_alpha   90.00
_cell.angle_beta   90.00
_cell.angle_gamma   90.00
#
_symmetry.space_group_name_H-M   'P 1'
#
loop_
_entity.id
_entity.type
_entity.pdbx_description
1 polymer ?
#
loop_
_entity_poly.entity_id
_entity_poly.type
_entity_poly.pdbx_seq_one_letter_code
_entity_poly.pdbx_strand_id
1 'polypeptide(L)'
;MDITLGFDELLRQHHVPTTRKPVTLNAIDAFLKEAHRINSHITTLHRELQDVRQAYLSTAQPRKSHSRSANGQSRVLSERDREEIDANAKQMIRELNSSIRALEEAEQLRQETESAIIRKQYGRGFGALGSWATGGMASSKTDEHAAAEGKAQVKGLYRQGILLFLRHWLEGCCRTQQNMIETRLARELDRNHSSLAKAEATTLGDLADFAPSARRASQDYTRHIPMSDDAQTPAQTLTEDQIQMFEEGNQDMMKHYEGNIVKVRTAQKSLLEISELQSLLVNNLATQSAHIEQLVTDSLSTTDNVGGGNKELKKATQRPSTARYTFFAASGLCAFLVIWDLVI
;
A
#
# COMPACT_ATOMS: atom_id res chain seq x y z
N MET A 1 -29.59 -18.75 -8.97
CA MET A 1 -29.49 -20.21 -8.75
C MET A 1 -28.22 -20.70 -9.41
N ASP A 2 -27.38 -21.42 -8.68
CA ASP A 2 -26.07 -21.86 -9.18
C ASP A 2 -26.22 -23.17 -9.99
N ILE A 3 -26.40 -23.02 -11.31
CA ILE A 3 -26.65 -24.13 -12.27
C ILE A 3 -25.38 -24.94 -12.60
N THR A 4 -24.22 -24.55 -12.06
CA THR A 4 -22.92 -25.15 -12.42
C THR A 4 -22.86 -26.63 -12.06
N LEU A 5 -23.46 -27.02 -10.94
CA LEU A 5 -23.44 -28.42 -10.47
C LEU A 5 -24.21 -29.35 -11.42
N GLY A 6 -25.41 -28.94 -11.85
CA GLY A 6 -26.19 -29.73 -12.81
C GLY A 6 -25.53 -29.78 -14.20
N PHE A 7 -24.88 -28.70 -14.61
CA PHE A 7 -24.13 -28.67 -15.86
C PHE A 7 -22.87 -29.55 -15.82
N ASP A 8 -22.14 -29.54 -14.70
CA ASP A 8 -20.96 -30.37 -14.46
C ASP A 8 -21.29 -31.87 -14.43
N GLU A 9 -22.48 -32.22 -13.96
CA GLU A 9 -23.01 -33.58 -13.97
C GLU A 9 -23.34 -34.05 -15.40
N LEU A 10 -23.96 -33.19 -16.21
CA LEU A 10 -24.19 -33.45 -17.64
C LEU A 10 -22.89 -33.57 -18.43
N LEU A 11 -21.88 -32.75 -18.15
CA LEU A 11 -20.56 -32.86 -18.78
C LEU A 11 -19.87 -34.19 -18.44
N ARG A 12 -19.97 -34.64 -17.19
CA ARG A 12 -19.47 -35.96 -16.76
C ARG A 12 -20.13 -37.10 -17.52
N GLN A 13 -21.46 -37.03 -17.74
CA GLN A 13 -22.18 -38.04 -18.52
C GLN A 13 -21.67 -38.11 -19.98
N HIS A 14 -21.27 -36.97 -20.54
CA HIS A 14 -20.68 -36.89 -21.89
C HIS A 14 -19.17 -37.12 -21.96
N HIS A 15 -18.52 -37.57 -20.87
CA HIS A 15 -17.06 -37.76 -20.79
C HIS A 15 -16.25 -36.48 -21.09
N VAL A 16 -16.87 -35.31 -20.90
CA VAL A 16 -16.25 -34.00 -21.08
C VAL A 16 -15.75 -33.51 -19.71
N PRO A 17 -14.55 -32.92 -19.61
CA PRO A 17 -14.05 -32.38 -18.35
C PRO A 17 -15.01 -31.33 -17.77
N THR A 18 -15.17 -31.39 -16.45
CA THR A 18 -15.96 -30.46 -15.62
C THR A 18 -15.58 -28.99 -15.88
N THR A 19 -16.53 -28.07 -15.82
CA THR A 19 -16.27 -26.64 -16.11
C THR A 19 -15.30 -26.00 -15.13
N ARG A 20 -15.36 -26.39 -13.85
CA ARG A 20 -14.43 -25.93 -12.82
C ARG A 20 -13.26 -26.90 -12.70
N LYS A 21 -12.09 -26.46 -13.17
CA LYS A 21 -10.83 -27.11 -12.81
C LYS A 21 -10.47 -26.69 -11.37
N PRO A 22 -10.20 -27.63 -10.44
CA PRO A 22 -9.72 -27.26 -9.11
C PRO A 22 -8.36 -26.59 -9.25
N VAL A 23 -8.29 -25.29 -8.94
CA VAL A 23 -7.04 -24.53 -8.98
C VAL A 23 -6.26 -24.81 -7.71
N THR A 24 -5.31 -25.74 -7.77
CA THR A 24 -4.38 -26.02 -6.68
C THR A 24 -3.17 -25.10 -6.75
N LEU A 25 -2.67 -24.57 -5.62
CA LEU A 25 -1.49 -23.69 -5.54
C LEU A 25 -0.26 -24.23 -6.31
N ASN A 26 -0.08 -25.55 -6.36
CA ASN A 26 1.02 -26.18 -7.10
C ASN A 26 0.92 -26.01 -8.62
N ALA A 27 -0.30 -25.92 -9.15
CA ALA A 27 -0.59 -25.74 -10.58
C ALA A 27 -0.54 -24.26 -11.02
N ILE A 28 -0.27 -23.34 -10.08
CA ILE A 28 -0.24 -21.91 -10.35
C ILE A 28 1.16 -21.45 -10.81
N ASP A 29 1.20 -20.48 -11.72
CA ASP A 29 2.39 -19.78 -12.20
C ASP A 29 3.26 -19.24 -11.04
N ALA A 30 4.58 -19.22 -11.23
CA ALA A 30 5.57 -18.78 -10.23
C ALA A 30 5.29 -17.36 -9.70
N PHE A 31 4.85 -16.46 -10.59
CA PHE A 31 4.46 -15.08 -10.22
C PHE A 31 3.37 -15.06 -9.13
N LEU A 32 2.34 -15.88 -9.31
CA LEU A 32 1.19 -15.89 -8.40
C LEU A 32 1.52 -16.61 -7.09
N LYS A 33 2.42 -17.59 -7.11
CA LYS A 33 2.95 -18.20 -5.87
C LYS A 33 3.68 -17.15 -5.03
N GLU A 34 4.52 -16.33 -5.67
CA GLU A 34 5.23 -15.26 -4.97
C GLU A 34 4.26 -14.17 -4.49
N ALA A 35 3.31 -13.76 -5.32
CA ALA A 35 2.26 -12.81 -4.91
C ALA A 35 1.46 -13.30 -3.71
N HIS A 36 1.09 -14.60 -3.66
CA HIS A 36 0.42 -15.20 -2.51
C HIS A 36 1.29 -15.22 -1.26
N ARG A 37 2.58 -15.50 -1.41
CA ARG A 37 3.55 -15.46 -0.31
C ARG A 37 3.65 -14.05 0.27
N ILE A 38 3.86 -13.04 -0.58
CA ILE A 38 3.89 -11.63 -0.16
C ILE A 38 2.59 -11.26 0.54
N ASN A 39 1.44 -11.62 -0.02
CA ASN A 39 0.13 -11.38 0.60
C ASN A 39 0.03 -12.03 1.98
N SER A 40 0.46 -13.28 2.15
CA SER A 40 0.43 -13.95 3.45
C SER A 40 1.28 -13.21 4.51
N HIS A 41 2.44 -12.69 4.10
CA HIS A 41 3.32 -11.92 4.98
C HIS A 41 2.71 -10.55 5.34
N ILE A 42 2.13 -9.81 4.38
CA ILE A 42 1.42 -8.55 4.67
C ILE A 42 0.22 -8.82 5.61
N THR A 43 -0.52 -9.92 5.41
CA THR A 43 -1.64 -10.31 6.29
C THR A 43 -1.19 -10.50 7.72
N THR A 44 -0.07 -11.21 7.87
CA THR A 44 0.48 -11.58 9.18
C THR A 44 0.96 -10.34 9.91
N LEU A 45 1.74 -9.48 9.22
CA LEU A 45 2.17 -8.19 9.75
C LEU A 45 0.98 -7.32 10.18
N HIS A 46 -0.07 -7.24 9.35
CA HIS A 46 -1.25 -6.45 9.68
C HIS A 46 -1.96 -6.94 10.96
N ARG A 47 -2.10 -8.26 11.10
CA ARG A 47 -2.70 -8.87 12.30
C ARG A 47 -1.83 -8.62 13.53
N GLU A 48 -0.52 -8.84 13.42
CA GLU A 48 0.42 -8.58 14.53
C GLU A 48 0.37 -7.11 14.98
N LEU A 49 0.33 -6.16 14.05
CA LEU A 49 0.18 -4.74 14.37
C LEU A 49 -1.15 -4.43 15.05
N GLN A 50 -2.26 -5.05 14.62
CA GLN A 50 -3.57 -4.88 15.26
C GLN A 50 -3.60 -5.45 16.68
N ASP A 51 -3.07 -6.66 16.88
CA ASP A 51 -3.06 -7.34 18.17
C ASP A 51 -2.21 -6.57 19.18
N VAL A 52 -1.06 -6.08 18.74
CA VAL A 52 -0.11 -5.33 19.58
C VAL A 52 -0.57 -3.89 19.82
N ARG A 53 -1.43 -3.32 18.97
CA ARG A 53 -1.87 -1.90 19.06
C ARG A 53 -2.35 -1.50 20.44
N GLN A 54 -3.19 -2.31 21.09
CA GLN A 54 -3.76 -1.96 22.40
C GLN A 54 -2.68 -1.94 23.48
N ALA A 55 -1.81 -2.95 23.51
CA ALA A 55 -0.71 -3.03 24.46
C ALA A 55 0.36 -1.95 24.20
N TYR A 56 0.62 -1.64 22.93
CA TYR A 56 1.57 -0.61 22.49
C TYR A 56 1.14 0.77 22.95
N LEU A 57 -0.14 1.11 22.73
CA LEU A 57 -0.71 2.40 23.09
C LEU A 57 -0.97 2.53 24.60
N SER A 58 -1.01 1.44 25.35
CA SER A 58 -1.27 1.50 26.79
C SER A 58 -0.10 2.17 27.54
N THR A 59 -0.31 3.39 28.03
CA THR A 59 0.65 4.15 28.86
C THR A 59 0.53 3.82 30.36
N ALA A 60 -0.33 2.86 30.73
CA ALA A 60 -0.53 2.45 32.10
C ALA A 60 0.78 1.92 32.70
N GLN A 61 1.24 2.53 33.81
CA GLN A 61 2.35 1.96 34.57
C GLN A 61 1.96 0.55 35.05
N PRO A 62 2.88 -0.43 34.99
CA PRO A 62 2.60 -1.76 35.52
C PRO A 62 2.33 -1.62 37.02
N ARG A 63 1.07 -1.71 37.41
CA ARG A 63 0.72 -1.78 38.84
C ARG A 63 1.33 -3.09 39.34
N LYS A 64 2.29 -3.00 40.26
CA LYS A 64 2.80 -4.14 41.03
C LYS A 64 1.66 -4.68 41.91
N SER A 65 0.75 -5.43 41.31
CA SER A 65 -0.26 -6.20 42.03
C SER A 65 0.23 -7.63 42.14
N HIS A 66 0.66 -8.01 43.35
CA HIS A 66 0.82 -9.41 43.72
C HIS A 66 -0.56 -10.06 43.79
N SER A 67 -1.13 -10.52 42.67
CA SER A 67 -2.24 -11.47 42.70
C SER A 67 -2.48 -12.15 41.35
N ARG A 68 -2.21 -13.46 41.35
CA ARG A 68 -2.87 -14.56 40.62
C ARG A 68 -3.43 -14.27 39.22
N SER A 69 -2.68 -14.80 38.24
CA SER A 69 -3.10 -15.35 36.95
C SER A 69 -4.61 -15.30 36.67
N ALA A 70 -5.01 -14.33 35.84
CA ALA A 70 -6.20 -14.42 35.02
C ALA A 70 -5.73 -14.31 33.56
N ASN A 71 -5.91 -15.42 32.83
CA ASN A 71 -5.50 -15.62 31.46
C ASN A 71 -6.15 -14.54 30.57
N GLY A 72 -5.35 -13.62 30.01
CA GLY A 72 -5.81 -12.55 29.11
C GLY A 72 -5.41 -11.12 29.47
N GLN A 73 -4.58 -10.91 30.50
CA GLN A 73 -4.18 -9.56 30.90
C GLN A 73 -3.25 -8.90 29.87
N SER A 74 -3.68 -7.74 29.39
CA SER A 74 -2.95 -6.76 28.59
C SER A 74 -1.54 -6.58 29.16
N ARG A 75 -0.57 -7.29 28.58
CA ARG A 75 0.82 -7.23 28.99
C ARG A 75 1.28 -5.81 28.71
N VAL A 76 1.49 -5.02 29.77
CA VAL A 76 2.05 -3.68 29.63
C VAL A 76 3.43 -3.85 29.01
N LEU A 77 3.58 -3.39 27.76
CA LEU A 77 4.84 -3.47 27.04
C LEU A 77 5.84 -2.49 27.64
N SER A 78 7.09 -2.92 27.78
CA SER A 78 8.18 -2.02 28.12
C SER A 78 8.40 -1.03 26.97
N GLU A 79 8.98 0.14 27.27
CA GLU A 79 9.45 1.09 26.25
C GLU A 79 10.39 0.40 25.24
N ARG A 80 11.23 -0.51 25.73
CA ARG A 80 12.14 -1.30 24.90
C ARG A 80 11.37 -2.25 23.97
N ASP A 81 10.36 -2.95 24.49
CA ASP A 81 9.54 -3.87 23.68
C ASP A 81 8.82 -3.10 22.56
N ARG A 82 8.33 -1.89 22.84
CA ARG A 82 7.71 -1.01 21.83
C ARG A 82 8.69 -0.62 20.74
N GLU A 83 9.92 -0.27 21.08
CA GLU A 83 10.96 0.07 20.11
C GLU A 83 11.37 -1.15 19.25
N GLU A 84 11.42 -2.35 19.84
CA GLU A 84 11.65 -3.60 19.12
C GLU A 84 10.50 -3.91 18.14
N ILE A 85 9.24 -3.69 18.54
CA ILE A 85 8.07 -3.80 17.66
C ILE A 85 8.18 -2.84 16.48
N ASP A 86 8.51 -1.56 16.74
CA ASP A 86 8.65 -0.55 15.69
C ASP A 86 9.79 -0.89 14.72
N ALA A 87 10.92 -1.38 15.23
CA ALA A 87 12.06 -1.81 14.42
C ALA A 87 11.72 -3.02 13.54
N ASN A 88 11.07 -4.04 14.11
CA ASN A 88 10.65 -5.24 13.39
C ASN A 88 9.61 -4.91 12.30
N ALA A 89 8.56 -4.16 12.64
CA ALA A 89 7.56 -3.73 11.67
C ALA A 89 8.17 -2.94 10.51
N LYS A 90 9.12 -2.01 10.79
CA LYS A 90 9.85 -1.29 9.74
C LYS A 90 10.67 -2.22 8.85
N GLN A 91 11.36 -3.20 9.44
CA GLN A 91 12.14 -4.17 8.68
C GLN A 91 11.23 -4.98 7.75
N MET A 92 10.11 -5.52 8.27
CA MET A 92 9.14 -6.27 7.48
C MET A 92 8.55 -5.42 6.35
N ILE A 93 8.19 -4.15 6.61
CA ILE A 93 7.68 -3.25 5.56
C ILE A 93 8.71 -3.03 4.45
N ARG A 94 9.99 -2.84 4.80
CA ARG A 94 11.07 -2.67 3.81
C ARG A 94 11.30 -3.92 2.98
N GLU A 95 11.29 -5.09 3.62
CA GLU A 95 11.41 -6.38 2.95
C GLU A 95 10.22 -6.66 2.03
N LEU A 96 9.01 -6.35 2.49
CA LEU A 96 7.81 -6.48 1.67
C LEU A 96 7.85 -5.51 0.48
N ASN A 97 8.31 -4.27 0.69
CA ASN A 97 8.49 -3.31 -0.40
C ASN A 97 9.50 -3.80 -1.44
N SER A 98 10.66 -4.33 -1.00
CA SER A 98 11.67 -4.87 -1.92
C SER A 98 11.18 -6.11 -2.67
N SER A 99 10.43 -7.00 -2.01
CA SER A 99 9.82 -8.16 -2.65
C SER A 99 8.80 -7.78 -3.72
N ILE A 100 7.97 -6.75 -3.47
CA ILE A 100 7.00 -6.22 -4.44
C ILE A 100 7.72 -5.58 -5.64
N ARG A 101 8.84 -4.86 -5.41
CA ARG A 101 9.65 -4.29 -6.50
C ARG A 101 10.29 -5.38 -7.35
N ALA A 102 10.90 -6.39 -6.72
CA ALA A 102 11.48 -7.53 -7.44
C ALA A 102 10.42 -8.28 -8.27
N LEU A 103 9.20 -8.42 -7.74
CA LEU A 103 8.08 -9.03 -8.47
C LEU A 103 7.62 -8.16 -9.66
N GLU A 104 7.61 -6.84 -9.52
CA GLU A 104 7.32 -5.90 -10.61
C GLU A 104 8.40 -5.96 -11.69
N GLU A 105 9.68 -5.90 -11.34
CA GLU A 105 10.81 -5.98 -12.27
C GLU A 105 10.78 -7.29 -13.07
N ALA A 106 10.50 -8.41 -12.40
CA ALA A 106 10.34 -9.71 -13.07
C ALA A 106 9.16 -9.72 -14.06
N GLU A 107 8.05 -9.05 -13.73
CA GLU A 107 6.92 -8.93 -14.64
C GLU A 107 7.21 -8.00 -15.82
N GLN A 108 7.92 -6.90 -15.59
CA GLN A 108 8.34 -6.00 -16.66
C GLN A 108 9.26 -6.72 -17.66
N LEU A 109 10.24 -7.48 -17.18
CA LEU A 109 11.13 -8.27 -18.03
C LEU A 109 10.35 -9.33 -18.81
N ARG A 110 9.34 -9.96 -18.20
CA ARG A 110 8.44 -10.88 -18.91
C ARG A 110 7.65 -10.17 -20.03
N GLN A 111 7.12 -8.99 -19.77
CA GLN A 111 6.36 -8.22 -20.77
C GLN A 111 7.25 -7.80 -21.95
N GLU A 112 8.47 -7.37 -21.67
CA GLU A 112 9.46 -7.02 -22.70
C GLU A 112 9.88 -8.24 -23.52
N THR A 113 10.15 -9.37 -22.87
CA THR A 113 10.52 -10.62 -23.57
C THR A 113 9.37 -11.18 -24.39
N GLU A 114 8.15 -11.20 -23.85
CA GLU A 114 6.97 -11.68 -24.58
C GLU A 114 6.65 -10.78 -25.79
N SER A 115 6.67 -9.46 -25.62
CA SER A 115 6.47 -8.53 -26.73
C SER A 115 7.57 -8.64 -27.79
N ALA A 116 8.83 -8.85 -27.40
CA ALA A 116 9.93 -9.09 -28.33
C ALA A 116 9.80 -10.43 -29.07
N ILE A 117 9.36 -11.49 -28.39
CA ILE A 117 9.11 -12.80 -29.00
C ILE A 117 7.96 -12.71 -30.00
N ILE A 118 6.84 -12.10 -29.61
CA ILE A 118 5.69 -11.89 -30.48
C ILE A 118 6.11 -11.08 -31.71
N ARG A 119 6.82 -9.96 -31.53
CA ARG A 119 7.34 -9.16 -32.65
C ARG A 119 8.25 -9.96 -33.58
N LYS A 120 9.10 -10.85 -33.05
CA LYS A 120 10.00 -11.69 -33.87
C LYS A 120 9.25 -12.82 -34.60
N GLN A 121 8.31 -13.49 -33.93
CA GLN A 121 7.56 -14.61 -34.50
C GLN A 121 6.65 -14.15 -35.63
N TYR A 122 5.94 -13.04 -35.43
CA TYR A 122 4.93 -12.58 -36.37
C TYR A 122 5.41 -11.42 -37.26
N GLY A 123 6.54 -10.78 -36.94
CA GLY A 123 7.17 -9.76 -37.78
C GLY A 123 8.13 -10.30 -38.85
N ARG A 124 8.51 -11.58 -38.79
CA ARG A 124 9.50 -12.20 -39.70
C ARG A 124 8.89 -12.85 -40.95
N GLY A 125 7.57 -13.03 -41.01
CA GLY A 125 6.87 -13.63 -42.16
C GLY A 125 6.20 -12.57 -43.04
N PHE A 126 6.75 -12.27 -44.22
CA PHE A 126 6.14 -11.58 -45.38
C PHE A 126 5.40 -10.23 -45.20
N GLY A 127 5.16 -9.71 -43.99
CA GLY A 127 4.40 -8.48 -43.75
C GLY A 127 5.05 -7.20 -44.27
N ALA A 128 6.39 -7.16 -44.31
CA ALA A 128 7.14 -6.00 -44.80
C ALA A 128 7.05 -5.82 -46.33
N LEU A 129 6.81 -6.89 -47.10
CA LEU A 129 6.70 -6.82 -48.57
C LEU A 129 5.24 -6.71 -49.04
N GLY A 130 4.26 -7.11 -48.23
CA GLY A 130 2.83 -6.95 -48.52
C GLY A 130 2.31 -5.51 -48.31
N SER A 131 2.89 -4.76 -47.36
CA SER A 131 2.41 -3.42 -46.99
C SER A 131 2.56 -2.35 -48.08
N TRP A 132 3.42 -2.57 -49.09
CA TRP A 132 3.57 -1.63 -50.22
C TRP A 132 2.61 -1.96 -51.37
N ALA A 133 2.22 -3.22 -51.56
CA ALA A 133 1.40 -3.65 -52.69
C ALA A 133 -0.11 -3.40 -52.49
N THR A 134 -0.58 -3.17 -51.25
CA THR A 134 -2.03 -3.04 -50.94
C THR A 134 -2.48 -1.60 -50.67
N GLY A 135 -1.65 -0.59 -50.91
CA GLY A 135 -2.05 0.81 -50.85
C GLY A 135 -2.50 1.27 -49.46
N GLY A 136 -1.56 1.51 -48.54
CA GLY A 136 -1.72 2.44 -47.42
C GLY A 136 -2.78 2.14 -46.35
N MET A 137 -3.55 1.06 -46.43
CA MET A 137 -4.43 0.62 -45.34
C MET A 137 -3.67 -0.33 -44.43
N ALA A 138 -3.62 0.06 -43.16
CA ALA A 138 -3.04 -0.63 -42.01
C ALA A 138 -2.85 -2.15 -42.23
N SER A 139 -1.58 -2.57 -42.20
CA SER A 139 -1.14 -3.96 -42.09
C SER A 139 -2.15 -4.80 -41.31
N SER A 140 -2.93 -5.64 -42.02
CA SER A 140 -3.82 -6.61 -41.39
C SER A 140 -2.97 -7.59 -40.60
N LYS A 141 -2.84 -7.30 -39.31
CA LYS A 141 -2.24 -8.17 -38.31
C LYS A 141 -2.83 -9.56 -38.49
N THR A 142 -1.99 -10.59 -38.63
CA THR A 142 -2.51 -11.96 -38.73
C THR A 142 -3.37 -12.26 -37.50
N ASP A 143 -4.51 -12.93 -37.68
CA ASP A 143 -5.46 -13.22 -36.58
C ASP A 143 -4.77 -13.93 -35.40
N GLU A 144 -3.77 -14.77 -35.71
CA GLU A 144 -2.94 -15.45 -34.72
C GLU A 144 -2.05 -14.49 -33.91
N HIS A 145 -1.48 -13.47 -34.56
CA HIS A 145 -0.69 -12.43 -33.89
C HIS A 145 -1.56 -11.54 -32.99
N ALA A 146 -2.75 -11.16 -33.46
CA ALA A 146 -3.71 -10.39 -32.68
C ALA A 146 -4.21 -11.18 -31.45
N ALA A 147 -4.49 -12.47 -31.61
CA ALA A 147 -4.90 -13.34 -30.51
C ALA A 147 -3.76 -13.57 -29.48
N ALA A 148 -2.52 -13.71 -29.93
CA ALA A 148 -1.36 -13.85 -29.05
C ALA A 148 -1.12 -12.57 -28.23
N GLU A 149 -1.18 -11.40 -28.87
CA GLU A 149 -1.05 -10.12 -28.17
C GLU A 149 -2.19 -9.86 -27.19
N GLY A 150 -3.45 -10.15 -27.57
CA GLY A 150 -4.58 -9.98 -26.67
C GLY A 150 -4.45 -10.82 -25.40
N LYS A 151 -3.96 -12.06 -25.51
CA LYS A 151 -3.69 -12.92 -24.35
C LYS A 151 -2.57 -12.34 -23.46
N ALA A 152 -1.50 -11.83 -24.06
CA ALA A 152 -0.39 -11.19 -23.35
C ALA A 152 -0.84 -9.94 -22.60
N GLN A 153 -1.66 -9.09 -23.23
CA GLN A 153 -2.22 -7.87 -22.64
C GLN A 153 -3.13 -8.17 -21.46
N VAL A 154 -4.08 -9.09 -21.60
CA VAL A 154 -4.98 -9.50 -20.50
C VAL A 154 -4.20 -10.06 -19.32
N LYS A 155 -3.13 -10.84 -19.59
CA LYS A 155 -2.25 -11.35 -18.54
C LYS A 155 -1.49 -10.21 -17.83
N GLY A 156 -1.00 -9.23 -18.58
CA GLY A 156 -0.35 -8.03 -18.05
C GLY A 156 -1.28 -7.22 -17.14
N LEU A 157 -2.50 -6.95 -17.59
CA LEU A 157 -3.54 -6.23 -16.81
C LEU A 157 -3.82 -6.90 -15.47
N TYR A 158 -4.05 -8.21 -15.48
CA TYR A 158 -4.32 -8.96 -14.25
C TYR A 158 -3.15 -8.90 -13.27
N ARG A 159 -1.91 -9.04 -13.76
CA ARG A 159 -0.71 -9.00 -12.91
C ARG A 159 -0.43 -7.62 -12.35
N GLN A 160 -0.65 -6.58 -13.13
CA GLN A 160 -0.57 -5.20 -12.65
C GLN A 160 -1.64 -4.90 -11.60
N GLY A 161 -2.86 -5.41 -11.77
CA GLY A 161 -3.92 -5.32 -10.76
C GLY A 161 -3.51 -5.98 -9.44
N ILE A 162 -2.82 -7.13 -9.49
CA ILE A 162 -2.27 -7.78 -8.29
C ILE A 162 -1.19 -6.92 -7.64
N LEU A 163 -0.24 -6.38 -8.41
CA LEU A 163 0.81 -5.51 -7.88
C LEU A 163 0.23 -4.26 -7.21
N LEU A 164 -0.77 -3.64 -7.83
CA LEU A 164 -1.49 -2.49 -7.27
C LEU A 164 -2.17 -2.88 -5.94
N PHE A 165 -2.85 -4.02 -5.90
CA PHE A 165 -3.48 -4.52 -4.68
C PHE A 165 -2.48 -4.75 -3.55
N LEU A 166 -1.35 -5.42 -3.82
CA LEU A 166 -0.30 -5.67 -2.83
C LEU A 166 0.30 -4.36 -2.29
N ARG A 167 0.54 -3.37 -3.16
CA ARG A 167 1.04 -2.05 -2.76
C ARG A 167 0.06 -1.28 -1.92
N HIS A 168 -1.21 -1.24 -2.34
CA HIS A 168 -2.27 -0.59 -1.60
C HIS A 168 -2.41 -1.21 -0.20
N TRP A 169 -2.29 -2.52 -0.10
CA TRP A 169 -2.41 -3.18 1.19
C TRP A 169 -1.19 -2.98 2.10
N LEU A 170 0.02 -2.95 1.53
CA LEU A 170 1.23 -2.56 2.25
C LEU A 170 1.14 -1.11 2.75
N GLU A 171 0.60 -0.19 1.94
CA GLU A 171 0.33 1.20 2.34
C GLU A 171 -0.61 1.26 3.54
N GLY A 172 -1.69 0.46 3.54
CA GLY A 172 -2.57 0.32 4.69
C GLY A 172 -1.82 -0.10 5.98
N CYS A 173 -0.86 -1.03 5.87
CA CYS A 173 -0.02 -1.44 6.99
C CYS A 173 0.90 -0.30 7.46
N CYS A 174 1.58 0.39 6.55
CA CYS A 174 2.40 1.57 6.86
C CYS A 174 1.59 2.62 7.61
N ARG A 175 0.37 2.90 7.15
CA ARG A 175 -0.54 3.86 7.77
C ARG A 175 -0.96 3.42 9.17
N THR A 176 -1.23 2.13 9.40
CA THR A 176 -1.53 1.64 10.75
C THR A 176 -0.36 1.83 11.71
N GLN A 177 0.87 1.54 11.27
CA GLN A 177 2.07 1.73 12.10
C GLN A 177 2.32 3.21 12.37
N GLN A 178 2.21 4.07 11.36
CA GLN A 178 2.36 5.51 11.51
C GLN A 178 1.38 6.08 12.54
N ASN A 179 0.09 5.72 12.44
CA ASN A 179 -0.91 6.16 13.41
C ASN A 179 -0.57 5.74 14.86
N MET A 180 0.00 4.54 15.03
CA MET A 180 0.44 4.07 16.35
C MET A 180 1.59 4.92 16.90
N ILE A 181 2.60 5.19 16.07
CA ILE A 181 3.77 5.99 16.45
C ILE A 181 3.37 7.44 16.71
N GLU A 182 2.53 8.04 15.86
CA GLU A 182 1.99 9.40 16.05
C GLU A 182 1.26 9.54 17.37
N THR A 183 0.37 8.58 17.66
CA THR A 183 -0.38 8.58 18.92
C THR A 183 0.54 8.47 20.13
N ARG A 184 1.60 7.66 20.04
CA ARG A 184 2.61 7.53 21.09
C ARG A 184 3.39 8.84 21.27
N LEU A 185 3.89 9.40 20.17
CA LEU A 185 4.65 10.65 20.17
C LEU A 185 3.84 11.80 20.78
N ALA A 186 2.57 11.94 20.39
CA ALA A 186 1.67 12.93 20.97
C ALA A 186 1.53 12.75 22.49
N ARG A 187 1.32 11.52 22.95
CA ARG A 187 1.20 11.21 24.40
C ARG A 187 2.50 11.45 25.17
N GLU A 188 3.65 11.18 24.56
CA GLU A 188 4.95 11.47 25.17
C GLU A 188 5.18 12.98 25.31
N LEU A 189 4.82 13.76 24.28
CA LEU A 189 4.88 15.22 24.32
C LEU A 189 3.94 15.81 25.38
N ASP A 190 2.69 15.35 25.42
CA ASP A 190 1.71 15.77 26.43
C ASP A 190 2.19 15.41 27.85
N ARG A 191 2.78 14.22 28.00
CA ARG A 191 3.32 13.78 29.29
C ARG A 191 4.50 14.66 29.72
N ASN A 192 5.42 14.98 28.82
CA ASN A 192 6.54 15.88 29.09
C ASN A 192 6.04 17.27 29.52
N HIS A 193 5.04 17.80 28.81
CA HIS A 193 4.40 19.06 29.16
C HIS A 193 3.71 19.00 30.54
N SER A 194 3.00 17.90 30.83
CA SER A 194 2.35 17.71 32.14
C SER A 194 3.35 17.51 33.29
N SER A 195 4.49 16.86 33.05
CA SER A 195 5.54 16.73 34.07
C SER A 195 6.22 18.05 34.36
N LEU A 196 6.39 18.90 33.34
CA LEU A 196 6.88 20.28 33.50
C LEU A 196 5.89 21.10 34.34
N ALA A 197 4.61 21.10 33.95
CA ALA A 197 3.57 21.84 34.68
C ALA A 197 3.41 21.34 36.12
N LYS A 198 3.56 20.03 36.36
CA LYS A 198 3.52 19.46 37.72
C LYS A 198 4.77 19.78 38.53
N ALA A 199 5.96 19.75 37.92
CA ALA A 199 7.19 20.16 38.59
C ALA A 199 7.11 21.63 39.00
N GLU A 200 6.63 22.51 38.10
CA GLU A 200 6.40 23.93 38.37
C GLU A 200 5.33 24.16 39.45
N ALA A 201 4.23 23.39 39.43
CA ALA A 201 3.23 23.47 40.48
C ALA A 201 3.73 22.93 41.84
N THR A 202 4.62 21.94 41.83
CA THR A 202 5.22 21.39 43.05
C THR A 202 6.22 22.37 43.64
N THR A 203 7.06 23.01 42.82
CA THR A 203 7.96 24.07 43.30
C THR A 203 7.19 25.28 43.82
N LEU A 204 6.10 25.69 43.15
CA LEU A 204 5.24 26.78 43.61
C LEU A 204 4.46 26.42 44.90
N GLY A 205 4.03 25.16 45.01
CA GLY A 205 3.34 24.63 46.19
C GLY A 205 4.25 24.45 47.41
N ASP A 206 5.49 24.01 47.20
CA ASP A 206 6.51 23.88 48.26
C ASP A 206 6.99 25.26 48.73
N LEU A 207 7.07 26.24 47.83
CA LEU A 207 7.25 27.66 48.21
C LEU A 207 6.06 28.22 49.02
N ALA A 208 4.84 27.76 48.74
CA ALA A 208 3.64 28.22 49.44
C ALA A 208 3.45 27.55 50.81
N ASP A 209 3.88 26.29 50.99
CA ASP A 209 3.88 25.58 52.28
C ASP A 209 4.99 26.09 53.23
N PHE A 210 5.99 26.80 52.67
CA PHE A 210 7.01 27.55 53.42
C PHE A 210 6.54 28.93 53.91
N ALA A 211 5.37 29.41 53.48
CA ALA A 211 4.75 30.57 54.11
C ALA A 211 4.26 30.15 55.51
N PRO A 212 4.74 30.75 56.60
CA PRO A 212 4.35 30.30 57.93
C PRO A 212 2.84 30.47 58.08
N SER A 213 2.18 29.34 58.34
CA SER A 213 0.77 29.27 58.70
C SER A 213 0.49 30.22 59.86
N ALA A 214 0.01 31.43 59.55
CA ALA A 214 -0.75 32.23 60.48
C ALA A 214 -2.01 31.43 60.83
N ARG A 215 -2.00 30.92 62.05
CA ARG A 215 -2.94 29.96 62.63
C ARG A 215 -4.40 30.31 62.31
N ARG A 216 -5.17 29.27 61.99
CA ARG A 216 -6.62 29.26 62.16
C ARG A 216 -6.96 29.59 63.62
N ALA A 217 -7.56 30.75 63.86
CA ALA A 217 -8.43 31.00 65.00
C ALA A 217 -9.51 32.01 64.60
N SER A 218 -10.75 31.55 64.77
CA SER A 218 -12.04 32.22 64.81
C SER A 218 -12.10 33.73 65.14
N GLN A 219 -13.03 34.40 64.44
CA GLN A 219 -14.00 35.37 64.97
C GLN A 219 -13.57 36.84 65.14
N ASP A 220 -14.16 37.67 64.27
CA ASP A 220 -14.76 38.99 64.47
C ASP A 220 -14.01 40.14 65.21
N TYR A 221 -14.34 41.37 64.81
CA TYR A 221 -13.92 42.70 65.29
C TYR A 221 -12.68 43.38 64.65
N THR A 222 -13.01 44.35 63.79
CA THR A 222 -12.51 45.75 63.73
C THR A 222 -11.13 46.11 64.28
N ARG A 223 -10.38 46.81 63.41
CA ARG A 223 -9.59 48.04 63.68
C ARG A 223 -8.31 47.88 64.51
N HIS A 224 -7.17 47.73 63.83
CA HIS A 224 -6.04 48.67 63.88
C HIS A 224 -4.90 48.17 62.98
N ILE A 225 -4.39 49.04 62.11
CA ILE A 225 -3.07 48.87 61.49
C ILE A 225 -2.10 49.70 62.33
N PRO A 226 -1.15 49.09 63.07
CA PRO A 226 0.05 49.78 63.46
C PRO A 226 1.14 49.42 62.44
N MET A 227 1.51 50.40 61.63
CA MET A 227 2.85 50.43 61.04
C MET A 227 3.85 50.45 62.19
N SER A 228 4.66 49.42 62.29
CA SER A 228 5.86 49.42 63.12
C SER A 228 6.97 48.78 62.31
N ASP A 229 7.92 49.65 62.01
CA ASP A 229 9.27 49.40 61.51
C ASP A 229 9.99 48.36 62.39
N ASP A 230 10.98 47.69 61.81
CA ASP A 230 11.86 46.68 62.43
C ASP A 230 11.24 45.30 62.75
N ALA A 231 11.14 44.48 61.70
CA ALA A 231 11.52 43.08 61.83
C ALA A 231 12.32 42.71 60.59
N GLN A 232 13.64 42.54 60.79
CA GLN A 232 14.51 41.79 59.90
C GLN A 232 13.72 40.59 59.39
N THR A 233 13.36 40.59 58.11
CA THR A 233 13.09 39.34 57.43
C THR A 233 14.39 38.55 57.59
N PRO A 234 14.43 37.45 58.37
CA PRO A 234 15.52 36.54 58.17
C PRO A 234 15.35 36.16 56.70
N ALA A 235 16.31 36.54 55.86
CA ALA A 235 16.51 35.82 54.63
C ALA A 235 16.57 34.37 55.08
N GLN A 236 15.46 33.64 54.89
CA GLN A 236 15.41 32.21 55.14
C GLN A 236 16.29 31.62 54.06
N THR A 237 17.60 31.69 54.31
CA THR A 237 18.62 30.97 53.59
C THR A 237 18.22 29.51 53.73
N LEU A 238 17.82 28.90 52.62
CA LEU A 238 17.54 27.48 52.51
C LEU A 238 18.60 26.70 53.31
N THR A 239 18.17 25.76 54.14
CA THR A 239 19.10 24.90 54.91
C THR A 239 20.06 24.23 53.92
N GLU A 240 21.33 24.05 54.26
CA GLU A 240 22.32 23.48 53.33
C GLU A 240 21.88 22.11 52.78
N ASP A 241 21.23 21.30 53.60
CA ASP A 241 20.59 20.03 53.19
C ASP A 241 19.45 20.22 52.16
N GLN A 242 18.69 21.31 52.25
CA GLN A 242 17.62 21.63 51.28
C GLN A 242 18.18 22.12 49.95
N ILE A 243 19.30 22.87 49.98
CA ILE A 243 20.02 23.27 48.76
C ILE A 243 20.55 22.03 48.05
N GLN A 244 21.14 21.09 48.78
CA GLN A 244 21.63 19.84 48.22
C GLN A 244 20.51 18.98 47.60
N MET A 245 19.35 18.86 48.26
CA MET A 245 18.19 18.16 47.69
C MET A 245 17.62 18.86 46.45
N PHE A 246 17.62 20.19 46.41
CA PHE A 246 17.22 20.97 45.23
C PHE A 246 18.19 20.77 44.07
N GLU A 247 19.49 20.78 44.34
CA GLU A 247 20.53 20.53 43.33
C GLU A 247 20.43 19.11 42.76
N GLU A 248 20.27 18.11 43.63
CA GLU A 248 20.08 16.71 43.21
C GLU A 248 18.79 16.53 42.40
N GLY A 249 17.68 17.12 42.85
CA GLY A 249 16.39 17.08 42.14
C GLY A 249 16.44 17.77 40.78
N ASN A 250 17.12 18.92 40.68
CA ASN A 250 17.29 19.62 39.42
C ASN A 250 18.17 18.81 38.44
N GLN A 251 19.21 18.14 38.95
CA GLN A 251 20.07 17.26 38.15
C GLN A 251 19.31 16.01 37.66
N ASP A 252 18.47 15.39 38.50
CA ASP A 252 17.64 14.25 38.10
C ASP A 252 16.58 14.66 37.06
N MET A 253 15.98 15.83 37.26
CA MET A 253 15.04 16.42 36.31
C MET A 253 15.69 16.69 34.94
N MET A 254 16.91 17.23 34.90
CA MET A 254 17.67 17.39 33.65
C MET A 254 17.95 16.05 32.96
N LYS A 255 18.41 15.04 33.70
CA LYS A 255 18.65 13.68 33.14
C LYS A 255 17.37 13.08 32.55
N HIS A 256 16.23 13.25 33.22
CA HIS A 256 14.94 12.81 32.72
C HIS A 256 14.54 13.55 31.43
N TYR A 257 14.78 14.87 31.34
CA TYR A 257 14.51 15.63 30.12
C TYR A 257 15.42 15.25 28.96
N GLU A 258 16.73 15.11 29.20
CA GLU A 258 17.67 14.62 28.18
C GLU A 258 17.23 13.26 27.64
N GLY A 259 16.87 12.34 28.54
CA GLY A 259 16.36 11.02 28.18
C GLY A 259 15.08 11.08 27.35
N ASN A 260 14.15 11.98 27.65
CA ASN A 260 12.90 12.10 26.91
C ASN A 260 13.09 12.78 25.55
N ILE A 261 13.99 13.75 25.42
CA ILE A 261 14.34 14.36 24.13
C ILE A 261 14.94 13.31 23.18
N VAL A 262 15.82 12.43 23.68
CA VAL A 262 16.39 11.36 22.87
C VAL A 262 15.32 10.40 22.35
N LYS A 263 14.32 10.06 23.17
CA LYS A 263 13.18 9.22 22.77
C LYS A 263 12.33 9.89 21.70
N VAL A 264 11.91 11.13 21.92
CA VAL A 264 11.12 11.93 20.98
C VAL A 264 11.86 12.05 19.65
N ARG A 265 13.16 12.34 19.67
CA ARG A 265 13.99 12.44 18.46
C ARG A 265 14.07 11.12 17.70
N THR A 266 14.20 10.01 18.41
CA THR A 266 14.26 8.66 17.82
C THR A 266 12.92 8.29 17.18
N ALA A 267 11.80 8.55 17.89
CA ALA A 267 10.45 8.36 17.37
C ALA A 267 10.16 9.26 16.16
N GLN A 268 10.58 10.53 16.20
CA GLN A 268 10.46 11.45 15.08
C GLN A 268 11.25 10.98 13.85
N LYS A 269 12.49 10.52 14.05
CA LYS A 269 13.29 9.95 12.96
C LYS A 269 12.60 8.73 12.35
N SER A 270 12.10 7.83 13.19
CA SER A 270 11.35 6.65 12.75
C SER A 270 10.08 7.04 11.96
N LEU A 271 9.37 8.06 12.40
CA LEU A 271 8.17 8.58 11.74
C LEU A 271 8.50 9.21 10.38
N LEU A 272 9.60 9.97 10.28
CA LEU A 272 10.07 10.53 9.02
C LEU A 272 10.43 9.44 8.01
N GLU A 273 11.16 8.40 8.43
CA GLU A 273 11.49 7.26 7.55
C GLU A 273 10.23 6.52 7.07
N ILE A 274 9.22 6.32 7.93
CA ILE A 274 7.96 5.69 7.55
C ILE A 274 7.17 6.59 6.60
N SER A 275 7.12 7.90 6.86
CA SER A 275 6.46 8.88 6.00
C SER A 275 7.11 8.95 4.62
N GLU A 276 8.44 8.83 4.53
CA GLU A 276 9.15 8.73 3.27
C GLU A 276 8.74 7.47 2.50
N LEU A 277 8.77 6.30 3.17
CA LEU A 277 8.34 5.03 2.56
C LEU A 277 6.88 5.06 2.10
N GLN A 278 6.00 5.67 2.89
CA GLN A 278 4.59 5.85 2.54
C GLN A 278 4.44 6.78 1.34
N SER A 279 5.14 7.92 1.31
CA SER A 279 5.13 8.85 0.18
C SER A 279 5.58 8.16 -1.10
N LEU A 280 6.67 7.37 -1.03
CA LEU A 280 7.11 6.55 -2.15
C LEU A 280 6.03 5.56 -2.59
N LEU A 281 5.38 4.84 -1.66
CA LEU A 281 4.30 3.90 -1.98
C LEU A 281 3.09 4.58 -2.64
N VAL A 282 2.65 5.71 -2.11
CA VAL A 282 1.50 6.48 -2.63
C VAL A 282 1.80 7.05 -4.01
N ASN A 283 2.99 7.61 -4.21
CA ASN A 283 3.42 8.09 -5.52
C ASN A 283 3.46 6.96 -6.56
N ASN A 284 4.02 5.80 -6.19
CA ASN A 284 4.04 4.62 -7.04
C ASN A 284 2.62 4.11 -7.35
N LEU A 285 1.71 4.15 -6.39
CA LEU A 285 0.31 3.76 -6.58
C LEU A 285 -0.38 4.71 -7.58
N ALA A 286 -0.17 6.03 -7.46
CA ALA A 286 -0.71 7.01 -8.39
C ALA A 286 -0.19 6.78 -9.82
N THR A 287 1.12 6.57 -9.99
CA THR A 287 1.71 6.26 -11.30
C THR A 287 1.17 4.94 -11.87
N GLN A 288 1.07 3.89 -11.06
CA GLN A 288 0.52 2.60 -11.50
C GLN A 288 -0.97 2.67 -11.83
N SER A 289 -1.77 3.44 -11.08
CA SER A 289 -3.20 3.63 -11.37
C SER A 289 -3.39 4.27 -12.75
N ALA A 290 -2.63 5.32 -13.05
CA ALA A 290 -2.66 5.96 -14.35
C ALA A 290 -2.25 4.99 -15.49
N HIS A 291 -1.22 4.17 -15.28
CA HIS A 291 -0.82 3.15 -16.26
C HIS A 291 -1.88 2.06 -16.45
N ILE A 292 -2.57 1.63 -15.39
CA ILE A 292 -3.65 0.65 -15.47
C ILE A 292 -4.84 1.23 -16.24
N GLU A 293 -5.22 2.49 -15.98
CA GLU A 293 -6.28 3.18 -16.73
C GLU A 293 -5.95 3.28 -18.23
N GLN A 294 -4.69 3.60 -18.54
CA GLN A 294 -4.22 3.61 -19.92
C GLN A 294 -4.31 2.20 -20.54
N LEU A 295 -3.83 1.17 -19.86
CA LEU A 295 -3.85 -0.20 -20.40
C LEU A 295 -5.26 -0.76 -20.53
N VAL A 296 -6.19 -0.40 -19.65
CA VAL A 296 -7.61 -0.73 -19.79
C VAL A 296 -8.18 -0.07 -21.04
N THR A 297 -7.89 1.21 -21.24
CA THR A 297 -8.31 1.96 -22.44
C THR A 297 -7.70 1.36 -23.72
N ASP A 298 -6.43 0.98 -23.69
CA ASP A 298 -5.73 0.31 -24.78
C ASP A 298 -6.32 -1.08 -25.07
N SER A 299 -6.72 -1.81 -24.03
CA SER A 299 -7.40 -3.10 -24.19
C SER A 299 -8.79 -2.95 -24.79
N LEU A 300 -9.54 -1.91 -24.39
CA LEU A 300 -10.87 -1.60 -24.95
C LEU A 300 -10.77 -1.21 -26.43
N SER A 301 -9.85 -0.30 -26.76
CA SER A 301 -9.61 0.09 -28.16
C SER A 301 -9.08 -1.07 -29.00
N THR A 302 -8.23 -1.94 -28.44
CA THR A 302 -7.72 -3.13 -29.14
C THR A 302 -8.84 -4.14 -29.40
N THR A 303 -9.73 -4.41 -28.43
CA THR A 303 -10.86 -5.33 -28.66
C THR A 303 -11.84 -4.78 -29.70
N ASP A 304 -12.08 -3.47 -29.70
CA ASP A 304 -12.96 -2.83 -30.68
C ASP A 304 -12.34 -2.85 -32.09
N ASN A 305 -11.04 -2.56 -32.18
CA ASN A 305 -10.30 -2.58 -33.45
C ASN A 305 -10.18 -3.99 -34.04
N VAL A 306 -9.94 -5.01 -33.21
CA VAL A 306 -9.89 -6.41 -33.67
C VAL A 306 -11.29 -6.89 -34.09
N GLY A 307 -12.33 -6.55 -33.34
CA GLY A 307 -13.71 -6.89 -33.67
C GLY A 307 -14.20 -6.23 -34.96
N GLY A 308 -13.90 -4.94 -35.12
CA GLY A 308 -14.18 -4.16 -36.33
C GLY A 308 -13.42 -4.70 -37.55
N GLY A 309 -12.11 -4.91 -37.41
CA GLY A 309 -11.25 -5.45 -38.47
C GLY A 309 -11.70 -6.82 -38.96
N ASN A 310 -12.06 -7.74 -38.05
CA ASN A 310 -12.55 -9.07 -38.44
C ASN A 310 -13.91 -8.99 -39.18
N LYS A 311 -14.78 -8.05 -38.78
CA LYS A 311 -16.05 -7.79 -39.49
C LYS A 311 -15.81 -7.25 -40.89
N GLU A 312 -14.80 -6.41 -41.07
CA GLU A 312 -14.39 -5.90 -42.38
C GLU A 312 -13.73 -6.96 -43.25
N LEU A 313 -12.89 -7.83 -42.69
CA LEU A 313 -12.31 -8.99 -43.40
C LEU A 313 -13.40 -9.95 -43.88
N LYS A 314 -14.41 -10.21 -43.04
CA LYS A 314 -15.56 -11.03 -43.42
C LYS A 314 -16.37 -10.37 -44.55
N LYS A 315 -16.60 -9.06 -44.46
CA LYS A 315 -17.26 -8.29 -45.54
C LYS A 315 -16.43 -8.26 -46.83
N ALA A 316 -15.10 -8.18 -46.73
CA ALA A 316 -14.19 -8.17 -47.88
C ALA A 316 -14.13 -9.56 -48.56
N THR A 317 -14.16 -10.63 -47.78
CA THR A 317 -14.19 -12.02 -48.29
C THR A 317 -15.55 -12.34 -48.95
N GLN A 318 -16.62 -11.74 -48.44
CA GLN A 318 -17.98 -11.89 -49.00
C GLN A 318 -18.23 -11.01 -50.24
N ARG A 319 -17.39 -10.00 -50.52
CA ARG A 319 -17.52 -9.24 -51.76
C ARG A 319 -17.08 -10.13 -52.93
N PRO A 320 -17.97 -10.44 -53.89
CA PRO A 320 -17.57 -11.19 -55.07
C PRO A 320 -16.50 -10.39 -55.81
N SER A 321 -15.37 -11.03 -56.08
CA SER A 321 -14.21 -10.38 -56.69
C SER A 321 -14.62 -9.67 -57.98
N THR A 322 -14.51 -8.34 -58.00
CA THR A 322 -14.76 -7.51 -59.19
C THR A 322 -13.91 -7.98 -60.37
N ALA A 323 -12.71 -8.52 -60.10
CA ALA A 323 -11.82 -9.10 -61.10
C ALA A 323 -12.37 -10.39 -61.73
N ARG A 324 -13.15 -11.21 -61.00
CA ARG A 324 -13.84 -12.36 -61.58
C ARG A 324 -14.94 -11.90 -62.52
N TYR A 325 -15.70 -10.86 -62.15
CA TYR A 325 -16.73 -10.28 -63.00
C TYR A 325 -16.16 -9.72 -64.30
N THR A 326 -15.05 -8.97 -64.25
CA THR A 326 -14.42 -8.43 -65.47
C THR A 326 -13.80 -9.51 -66.34
N PHE A 327 -13.25 -10.58 -65.75
CA PHE A 327 -12.76 -11.73 -66.51
C PHE A 327 -13.89 -12.47 -67.24
N PHE A 328 -15.00 -12.77 -66.57
CA PHE A 328 -16.15 -13.42 -67.21
C PHE A 328 -16.83 -12.51 -68.23
N ALA A 329 -16.91 -11.19 -67.98
CA ALA A 329 -17.43 -10.24 -68.95
C ALA A 329 -16.55 -10.17 -70.21
N ALA A 330 -15.22 -10.11 -70.06
CA ALA A 330 -14.29 -10.11 -71.17
C ALA A 330 -14.31 -11.44 -71.94
N SER A 331 -14.35 -12.57 -71.24
CA SER A 331 -14.46 -13.90 -71.85
C SER A 331 -15.79 -14.08 -72.59
N GLY A 332 -16.90 -13.56 -72.05
CA GLY A 332 -18.22 -13.61 -72.67
C GLY A 332 -18.30 -12.74 -73.93
N LEU A 333 -17.72 -11.53 -73.89
CA LEU A 333 -17.60 -10.66 -75.06
C LEU A 333 -16.76 -11.34 -76.15
N CYS A 334 -15.65 -11.96 -75.78
CA CYS A 334 -14.78 -12.67 -76.71
C CYS A 334 -15.51 -13.88 -77.35
N ALA A 335 -16.22 -14.68 -76.57
CA ALA A 335 -17.03 -15.80 -77.09
C ALA A 335 -18.18 -15.32 -77.99
N PHE A 336 -18.82 -14.20 -77.64
CA PHE A 336 -19.88 -13.60 -78.47
C PHE A 336 -19.35 -13.13 -79.82
N LEU A 337 -18.18 -12.48 -79.86
CA LEU A 337 -17.55 -12.05 -81.12
C LEU A 337 -17.22 -13.24 -82.03
N VAL A 338 -16.71 -14.35 -81.47
CA VAL A 338 -16.41 -15.56 -82.26
C VAL A 338 -17.68 -16.20 -82.84
N ILE A 339 -18.78 -16.23 -82.08
CA ILE A 339 -20.05 -16.78 -82.58
C ILE A 339 -20.65 -15.85 -83.65
N TRP A 340 -20.56 -14.54 -83.46
CA TRP A 340 -21.05 -13.57 -84.43
C TRP A 340 -20.30 -13.64 -85.76
N ASP A 341 -18.98 -13.81 -85.70
CA ASP A 341 -18.11 -14.01 -86.88
C ASP A 341 -18.37 -15.34 -87.61
N LEU A 342 -19.00 -16.32 -86.95
CA LEU A 342 -19.32 -17.63 -87.52
C LEU A 342 -20.72 -17.70 -88.16
N VAL A 343 -21.60 -16.74 -87.84
CA VAL A 343 -23.00 -16.70 -88.30
C VAL A 343 -23.20 -15.72 -89.48
N ILE A 344 -22.27 -14.77 -89.68
CA ILE A 344 -22.22 -13.87 -90.86
C ILE A 344 -21.27 -14.41 -91.92
#